data_AF-A0A921UG35-F1
#
_entry.id   AF-A0A921UG35-F1
#
_cell.length_a   1.000
_cell.length_b   1.000
_cell.length_c   1.000
_cell.angle_alpha   90.00
_cell.angle_beta   90.00
_cell.angle_gamma   90.00
#
_symmetry.space_group_name_H-M   'P 1'
#
loop_
_entity.id
_entity.type
_entity.pdbx_description
1 polymer ?
#
loop_
_entity_poly.entity_id
_entity_poly.type
_entity_poly.pdbx_seq_one_letter_code
_entity_poly.pdbx_strand_id
1 'polypeptide(L)'
;MFLKKVAALLLVCVVAMYPHLAMGTTCTEKHKEAILEQCKEFIRHGPPPHPFPRELHGACCKAARDVPQMNMHCVIKLLTPREEKEYSEDKVVQLKHFCQMRQQQHGRVA
;
A
#
# COMPACT_ATOMS: atom_id res chain seq x y z
N MET A 1 -10.70 33.07 -28.11
CA MET A 1 -11.36 32.76 -26.81
C MET A 1 -11.84 31.31 -26.70
N PHE A 2 -12.10 30.63 -27.82
CA PHE A 2 -12.57 29.23 -27.87
C PHE A 2 -11.55 28.17 -27.46
N LEU A 3 -10.26 28.31 -27.84
CA LEU A 3 -9.23 27.32 -27.47
C LEU A 3 -9.06 27.18 -25.94
N LYS A 4 -9.26 28.26 -25.18
CA LYS A 4 -9.18 28.27 -23.71
C LYS A 4 -10.29 27.43 -23.07
N LYS A 5 -11.50 27.50 -23.64
CA LYS A 5 -12.67 26.72 -23.22
C LYS A 5 -12.53 25.25 -23.59
N VAL A 6 -11.97 24.95 -24.77
CA VAL A 6 -11.69 23.58 -25.22
C VAL A 6 -10.63 22.93 -24.34
N ALA A 7 -9.55 23.63 -24.01
CA ALA A 7 -8.50 23.15 -23.11
C ALA A 7 -9.04 22.85 -21.70
N ALA A 8 -9.89 23.73 -21.16
CA ALA A 8 -10.56 23.52 -19.88
C ALA A 8 -11.50 22.31 -19.91
N LEU A 9 -12.26 22.12 -21.00
CA LEU A 9 -13.17 20.98 -21.16
C LEU A 9 -12.38 19.66 -21.20
N LEU A 10 -11.26 19.62 -21.93
CA LEU A 10 -10.39 18.44 -22.02
C LEU A 10 -9.78 18.09 -20.65
N LEU A 11 -9.32 19.07 -19.88
CA LEU A 11 -8.80 18.85 -18.52
C LEU A 11 -9.86 18.27 -17.58
N VAL A 12 -11.08 18.79 -17.63
CA VAL A 12 -12.21 18.27 -16.84
C VAL A 12 -12.56 16.84 -17.26
N CYS A 13 -12.58 16.54 -18.56
CA CYS A 13 -12.82 15.19 -19.07
C CYS A 13 -11.74 14.19 -18.62
N VAL A 14 -10.47 14.59 -18.60
CA VAL A 14 -9.37 13.73 -18.13
C VAL A 14 -9.50 13.44 -16.63
N VAL A 15 -9.79 14.44 -15.80
CA VAL A 15 -9.99 14.23 -14.35
C VAL A 15 -11.23 13.38 -14.05
N ALA A 16 -12.31 13.56 -14.82
CA ALA A 16 -13.56 12.81 -14.65
C ALA A 16 -13.44 11.35 -15.14
N MET A 17 -12.75 11.10 -16.25
CA MET A 17 -12.56 9.75 -16.81
C MET A 17 -11.46 8.97 -16.10
N TYR A 18 -10.47 9.68 -15.56
CA TYR A 18 -9.32 9.07 -14.89
C TYR A 18 -9.23 9.62 -13.45
N PRO A 19 -10.20 9.31 -12.57
CA PRO A 19 -10.17 9.75 -11.17
C PRO A 19 -8.91 9.26 -10.45
N HIS A 20 -8.30 8.17 -10.91
CA HIS A 20 -7.02 7.64 -10.44
C HIS A 20 -5.81 8.55 -10.75
N LEU A 21 -5.92 9.54 -11.65
CA LEU A 21 -4.90 10.57 -11.83
C LEU A 21 -4.96 11.64 -10.72
N ALA A 22 -6.12 11.83 -10.10
CA ALA A 22 -6.33 12.77 -8.99
C ALA A 22 -6.20 12.10 -7.61
N MET A 23 -6.41 10.78 -7.53
CA MET A 23 -6.16 10.00 -6.33
C MET A 23 -4.67 9.67 -6.26
N GLY A 24 -3.94 10.49 -5.50
CA GLY A 24 -2.49 10.46 -5.40
C GLY A 24 -1.93 9.04 -5.24
N THR A 25 -0.90 8.75 -6.03
CA THR A 25 0.03 7.63 -5.83
C THR A 25 0.82 7.73 -4.51
N THR A 26 0.42 8.64 -3.63
CA THR A 26 1.10 9.02 -2.40
C THR A 26 0.46 8.31 -1.23
N CYS A 27 1.28 7.61 -0.45
CA CYS A 27 0.86 7.09 0.84
C CYS A 27 0.44 8.24 1.77
N THR A 28 -0.47 7.94 2.70
CA THR A 28 -0.84 8.84 3.79
C THR A 28 -0.24 8.30 5.09
N GLU A 29 -0.13 9.14 6.12
CA GLU A 29 0.24 8.69 7.46
C GLU A 29 -0.65 7.54 7.94
N LYS A 30 -1.96 7.59 7.65
CA LYS A 30 -2.90 6.52 7.98
C LYS A 30 -2.54 5.19 7.31
N HIS A 31 -2.05 5.21 6.07
CA HIS A 31 -1.56 4.00 5.40
C HIS A 31 -0.33 3.44 6.11
N LYS A 32 0.62 4.30 6.47
CA LYS A 32 1.81 3.90 7.23
C LYS A 32 1.43 3.29 8.57
N GLU A 33 0.64 4.00 9.37
CA GLU A 33 0.19 3.54 10.69
C GLU A 33 -0.51 2.17 10.61
N ALA A 34 -1.42 1.98 9.65
CA ALA A 34 -2.09 0.71 9.46
C ALA A 34 -1.13 -0.43 9.10
N ILE A 35 -0.11 -0.19 8.28
CA ILE A 35 0.92 -1.19 7.97
C ILE A 35 1.74 -1.51 9.21
N LEU A 36 2.22 -0.49 9.94
CA LEU A 36 3.07 -0.68 11.11
C LEU A 36 2.34 -1.39 12.25
N GLU A 37 1.05 -1.11 12.43
CA GLU A 37 0.22 -1.76 13.44
C GLU A 37 -0.11 -3.20 13.03
N GLN A 38 -0.70 -3.39 11.85
CA GLN A 38 -1.29 -4.67 11.46
C GLN A 38 -0.26 -5.70 10.97
N CYS A 39 0.86 -5.24 10.41
CA CYS A 39 1.90 -6.11 9.87
C CYS A 39 3.14 -6.20 10.77
N LYS A 40 3.11 -5.59 11.95
CA LYS A 40 4.24 -5.42 12.88
C LYS A 40 5.13 -6.66 13.05
N GLU A 41 4.50 -7.79 13.33
CA GLU A 41 5.17 -9.06 13.60
C GLU A 41 5.95 -9.60 12.39
N PHE A 42 5.53 -9.23 11.18
CA PHE A 42 6.24 -9.61 9.97
C PHE A 42 7.37 -8.63 9.63
N ILE A 43 7.12 -7.33 9.74
CA ILE A 43 8.04 -6.30 9.23
C ILE A 43 9.17 -5.92 10.17
N ARG A 44 9.10 -6.29 11.46
CA ARG A 44 10.19 -6.04 12.42
C ARG A 44 11.51 -6.68 11.99
N HIS A 45 12.63 -6.09 12.42
CA HIS A 45 13.95 -6.72 12.26
C HIS A 45 14.03 -8.08 12.97
N GLY A 46 14.94 -8.94 12.50
CA GLY A 46 15.13 -10.30 13.01
C GLY A 46 14.45 -11.37 12.15
N PRO A 47 14.49 -12.65 12.55
CA PRO A 47 13.81 -13.72 11.84
C PRO A 47 12.29 -13.54 11.88
N PRO A 48 11.55 -13.92 10.82
CA PRO A 48 10.09 -13.92 10.88
C PRO A 48 9.61 -14.90 11.96
N PRO A 49 8.49 -14.60 12.63
CA PRO A 49 7.94 -15.47 13.67
C PRO A 49 7.66 -16.87 13.13
N HIS A 50 7.93 -17.88 13.98
CA HIS A 50 7.66 -19.29 13.70
C HIS A 50 6.64 -19.82 14.72
N PRO A 51 5.54 -20.46 14.30
CA PRO A 51 5.12 -20.66 12.91
C PRO A 51 4.73 -19.33 12.23
N PHE A 52 4.84 -19.28 10.90
CA PHE A 52 4.47 -18.09 10.15
C PHE A 52 3.01 -17.71 10.45
N PRO A 53 2.70 -16.46 10.84
CA PRO A 53 1.38 -16.12 11.32
C PRO A 53 0.34 -16.32 10.22
N ARG A 54 -0.60 -17.25 10.43
CA ARG A 54 -1.75 -17.40 9.52
C ARG A 54 -2.67 -16.19 9.56
N GLU A 55 -2.59 -15.38 10.62
CA GLU A 55 -3.41 -14.18 10.80
C GLU A 55 -2.89 -12.96 10.01
N LEU A 56 -1.67 -13.04 9.44
CA LEU A 56 -1.20 -12.06 8.46
C LEU A 56 -2.11 -11.96 7.22
N HIS A 57 -3.00 -12.94 7.01
CA HIS A 57 -3.95 -13.00 5.90
C HIS A 57 -5.09 -11.96 6.02
N GLY A 58 -5.47 -11.58 7.24
CA GLY A 58 -6.65 -10.77 7.49
C GLY A 58 -6.34 -9.29 7.41
N ALA A 59 -6.01 -8.70 8.57
CA ALA A 59 -5.86 -7.26 8.70
C ALA A 59 -4.59 -6.72 8.04
N CYS A 60 -3.45 -7.41 8.15
CA CYS A 60 -2.21 -6.98 7.49
C CYS A 60 -2.35 -6.91 5.97
N CYS A 61 -2.77 -7.99 5.32
CA CYS A 61 -2.97 -7.97 3.87
C CYS A 61 -4.15 -7.10 3.43
N LYS A 62 -5.13 -6.81 4.30
CA LYS A 62 -6.11 -5.76 4.02
C LYS A 62 -5.45 -4.38 4.01
N ALA A 63 -4.68 -4.03 5.04
CA ALA A 63 -3.94 -2.77 5.10
C ALA A 63 -3.00 -2.60 3.89
N ALA A 64 -2.27 -3.66 3.50
CA ALA A 64 -1.42 -3.64 2.32
C ALA A 64 -2.18 -3.39 1.01
N ARG A 65 -3.42 -3.88 0.89
CA ARG A 65 -4.30 -3.65 -0.27
C ARG A 65 -4.91 -2.25 -0.28
N ASP A 66 -5.10 -1.67 0.89
CA ASP A 66 -5.61 -0.30 1.04
C ASP A 66 -4.54 0.75 0.66
N VAL A 67 -3.25 0.38 0.64
CA VAL A 67 -2.18 1.24 0.10
C VAL A 67 -2.35 1.40 -1.42
N PRO A 68 -2.25 2.63 -1.97
CA PRO A 68 -2.33 2.87 -3.41
C PRO A 68 -1.37 1.96 -4.20
N GLN A 69 -1.93 1.16 -5.13
CA GLN A 69 -1.19 0.20 -5.96
C GLN A 69 -0.36 -0.83 -5.17
N MET A 70 -0.64 -1.01 -3.88
CA MET A 70 0.20 -1.77 -2.94
C MET A 70 1.67 -1.31 -2.98
N ASN A 71 1.91 -0.02 -3.23
CA ASN A 71 3.26 0.53 -3.34
C ASN A 71 3.88 0.74 -1.95
N MET A 72 4.47 -0.33 -1.40
CA MET A 72 5.10 -0.29 -0.07
C MET A 72 6.27 0.70 0.04
N HIS A 73 6.90 1.09 -1.07
CA HIS A 73 7.96 2.10 -1.05
C HIS A 73 7.46 3.49 -0.61
N CYS A 74 6.18 3.83 -0.86
CA CYS A 74 5.66 5.08 -0.33
C CYS A 74 5.41 5.03 1.18
N VAL A 75 5.23 3.84 1.77
CA VAL A 75 5.11 3.66 3.22
C VAL A 75 6.47 3.87 3.87
N ILE A 76 7.54 3.31 3.28
CA ILE A 76 8.93 3.48 3.74
C ILE A 76 9.30 4.96 3.82
N LYS A 77 8.93 5.75 2.80
CA LYS A 77 9.19 7.21 2.77
C LYS A 77 8.50 8.02 3.88
N LEU A 78 7.51 7.45 4.56
CA LEU A 78 6.81 8.11 5.67
C LEU A 78 7.31 7.64 7.04
N LEU A 79 8.24 6.69 7.10
CA LEU A 79 8.80 6.22 8.35
C LEU A 79 9.59 7.35 9.03
N THR A 80 9.41 7.46 10.34
CA THR A 80 10.25 8.27 11.19
C THR A 80 11.58 7.56 11.46
N PRO A 81 12.64 8.28 11.85
CA PRO A 81 13.93 7.66 12.20
C PRO A 81 13.85 6.62 13.33
N ARG A 82 12.80 6.67 14.15
CA ARG A 82 12.53 5.65 15.17
C ARG A 82 11.93 4.39 14.57
N GLU A 83 10.98 4.55 13.65
CA GLU A 83 10.32 3.44 12.95
C GLU A 83 11.29 2.71 12.01
N GLU A 84 12.18 3.44 11.32
CA GLU A 84 13.25 2.85 10.49
C GLU A 84 14.20 1.94 11.29
N LYS A 85 14.37 2.19 12.59
CA LYS A 85 15.18 1.35 13.48
C LYS A 85 14.41 0.13 13.99
N GLU A 86 13.08 0.17 14.00
CA GLU A 86 12.23 -0.91 14.49
C GLU A 86 11.84 -1.88 13.35
N TYR A 87 11.69 -1.36 12.14
CA TYR A 87 11.11 -2.07 11.01
C TYR A 87 12.08 -2.20 9.84
N SER A 88 12.12 -3.39 9.26
CA SER A 88 12.92 -3.70 8.09
C SER A 88 12.22 -3.27 6.81
N GLU A 89 12.87 -2.35 6.08
CA GLU A 89 12.42 -1.91 4.75
C GLU A 89 12.18 -3.09 3.80
N ASP A 90 13.13 -4.02 3.71
CA ASP A 90 13.01 -5.21 2.84
C ASP A 90 11.72 -6.01 3.14
N LYS A 91 11.40 -6.18 4.42
CA LYS A 91 10.20 -6.90 4.83
C LYS A 91 8.94 -6.11 4.55
N VAL A 92 8.96 -4.78 4.71
CA VAL A 92 7.85 -3.90 4.31
C VAL A 92 7.60 -4.03 2.81
N VAL A 93 8.64 -4.06 1.97
CA VAL A 93 8.48 -4.27 0.52
C VAL A 93 7.90 -5.65 0.20
N GLN A 94 8.31 -6.70 0.92
CA GLN A 94 7.83 -8.07 0.71
C GLN A 94 6.32 -8.25 0.97
N LEU A 95 5.68 -7.36 1.74
CA LEU A 95 4.23 -7.39 1.95
C LEU A 95 3.45 -7.40 0.63
N LYS A 96 3.92 -6.66 -0.39
CA LYS A 96 3.27 -6.66 -1.70
C LYS A 96 3.22 -8.07 -2.30
N HIS A 97 4.38 -8.73 -2.38
CA HIS A 97 4.47 -10.07 -2.96
C HIS A 97 3.64 -11.07 -2.17
N PHE A 98 3.80 -11.05 -0.83
CA PHE A 98 3.08 -11.96 0.06
C PHE A 98 1.56 -11.81 -0.08
N CYS A 99 1.04 -10.58 0.00
CA CYS A 99 -0.39 -10.34 -0.04
C CYS A 99 -1.00 -10.51 -1.44
N GLN A 100 -0.24 -10.32 -2.53
CA GLN A 100 -0.69 -10.61 -3.89
C GLN A 100 -0.83 -12.12 -4.14
N MET A 101 0.18 -12.92 -3.74
CA MET A 101 0.13 -14.39 -3.88
C MET A 101 -1.08 -14.99 -3.17
N ARG A 102 -1.50 -14.40 -2.05
CA ARG A 102 -2.62 -14.89 -1.24
C ARG A 102 -3.98 -14.44 -1.76
N GLN A 103 -4.09 -13.29 -2.45
CA GLN A 103 -5.32 -12.94 -3.20
C GLN A 103 -5.64 -14.00 -4.26
N GLN A 104 -4.62 -14.48 -4.97
CA GLN A 104 -4.75 -15.52 -5.99
C GLN A 104 -5.19 -16.87 -5.40
N GLN A 105 -4.80 -17.18 -4.17
CA GLN A 105 -5.23 -18.40 -3.48
C GLN A 105 -6.68 -18.31 -3.01
N HIS A 106 -7.13 -17.15 -2.52
CA HIS A 106 -8.51 -16.97 -2.07
C HIS A 106 -9.51 -16.96 -3.25
N GLY A 107 -9.13 -16.38 -4.39
CA GLY A 107 -9.96 -16.37 -5.61
C GLY A 107 -10.03 -17.70 -6.35
N ARG A 108 -9.25 -18.71 -5.95
CA ARG A 108 -9.27 -20.06 -6.54
C ARG A 108 -10.14 -21.04 -5.75
N VAL A 109 -10.64 -20.62 -4.58
CA VAL A 109 -11.48 -21.42 -3.66
C VAL A 109 -12.90 -20.84 -3.57
N ALA A 110 -13.18 -19.74 -4.27
CA ALA A 110 -14.50 -19.11 -4.38
C ALA A 110 -15.15 -19.43 -5.73
#